data_AF-A0A8J3ISK3-F1
#
_entry.id   AF-A0A8J3ISK3-F1
#
_cell.length_a   1.000
_cell.length_b   1.000
_cell.length_c   1.000
_cell.angle_alpha   90.00
_cell.angle_beta   90.00
_cell.angle_gamma   90.00
#
_symmetry.space_group_name_H-M   'P 1'
#
loop_
_entity.id
_entity.type
_entity.pdbx_description
1 polymer ?
#
loop_
_entity_poly.entity_id
_entity_poly.type
_entity_poly.pdbx_seq_one_letter_code
_entity_poly.pdbx_strand_id
1 'polypeptide(L)'
;MEQNNTSDSDEKIRAKTATNAKWGSSQIPLLSWWYRLVTPLDPPKTASLAQREKIRHARLAALTVPLFMLYLLTLLPQAISSHGLVQILLPLEGEIICVVALLLNRRGWIQLAGILLLTQDIVGLTFSLFTTPGGLTLNNLYRLDFTIVPDILALSFFSANILFLIFSITALQAWILITYTQHDQVMTYILQTNPFQVFSHIYALQLITVTVLYLWARSTELAIKRADRAEEIATFERHEKELREKELEQKRQLDVGIQQILQTHVAVANGDFTVRAPLSQDHVLWQVAKALNNLIARIQRLSSDGQKFKPYAWREDELTSNEHGQIPYRQSHQPKDH
;
A
#
# COMPACT_ATOMS: atom_id res chain seq x y z
N MET A 1 21.68 1.26 -37.30
CA MET A 1 21.24 2.64 -37.03
C MET A 1 19.89 2.64 -36.29
N GLU A 2 19.74 1.82 -35.25
CA GLU A 2 18.40 1.48 -34.71
C GLU A 2 18.41 1.37 -33.17
N GLN A 3 19.18 2.24 -32.50
CA GLN A 3 19.42 2.17 -31.04
C GLN A 3 18.97 3.41 -30.25
N ASN A 4 18.24 4.36 -30.84
CA ASN A 4 17.96 5.65 -30.19
C ASN A 4 16.49 5.90 -29.78
N ASN A 5 15.62 4.87 -29.81
CA ASN A 5 14.17 5.05 -29.57
C ASN A 5 13.63 4.55 -28.22
N THR A 6 14.42 3.86 -27.39
CA THR A 6 13.95 3.32 -26.10
C THR A 6 14.03 4.31 -24.93
N SER A 7 14.91 5.32 -25.01
CA SER A 7 15.04 6.32 -23.93
C SER A 7 13.83 7.26 -23.83
N ASP A 8 13.21 7.61 -24.96
CA ASP A 8 12.08 8.55 -25.00
C ASP A 8 10.76 7.89 -24.56
N SER A 9 10.63 6.56 -24.71
CA SER A 9 9.47 5.82 -24.22
C SER A 9 9.46 5.68 -22.69
N ASP A 10 10.61 5.45 -22.07
CA ASP A 10 10.70 5.32 -20.60
C ASP A 10 10.49 6.66 -19.89
N GLU A 11 10.93 7.76 -20.49
CA GLU A 11 10.68 9.11 -19.95
C GLU A 11 9.20 9.50 -20.10
N LYS A 12 8.56 9.20 -21.23
CA LYS A 12 7.11 9.41 -21.42
C LYS A 12 6.25 8.53 -20.50
N ILE A 13 6.69 7.29 -20.23
CA ILE A 13 6.00 6.41 -19.29
C ILE A 13 6.18 6.94 -17.86
N ARG A 14 7.39 7.34 -17.43
CA ARG A 14 7.64 7.96 -16.11
C ARG A 14 6.88 9.28 -15.92
N ALA A 15 6.79 10.12 -16.97
CA ALA A 15 6.01 11.35 -16.93
C ALA A 15 4.50 11.08 -16.83
N LYS A 16 3.99 10.02 -17.49
CA LYS A 16 2.58 9.59 -17.37
C LYS A 16 2.25 8.92 -16.04
N THR A 17 3.16 8.15 -15.42
CA THR A 17 2.92 7.61 -14.06
C THR A 17 3.01 8.69 -12.99
N ALA A 18 3.89 9.68 -13.14
CA ALA A 18 3.96 10.82 -12.21
C ALA A 18 2.71 11.70 -12.25
N THR A 19 2.07 11.84 -13.42
CA THR A 19 0.81 12.58 -13.57
C THR A 19 -0.42 11.77 -13.16
N ASN A 20 -0.40 10.44 -13.30
CA ASN A 20 -1.50 9.59 -12.85
C ASN A 20 -1.56 9.35 -11.33
N ALA A 21 -0.47 9.57 -10.59
CA ALA A 21 -0.49 9.61 -9.12
C ALA A 21 -1.26 10.83 -8.54
N LYS A 22 -1.65 11.79 -9.39
CA LYS A 22 -2.41 12.99 -9.01
C LYS A 22 -3.93 12.75 -8.94
N TRP A 23 -4.43 11.59 -9.38
CA TRP A 23 -5.86 11.27 -9.39
C TRP A 23 -6.46 10.95 -8.02
N GLY A 24 -5.64 10.86 -6.97
CA GLY A 24 -6.12 10.76 -5.58
C GLY A 24 -6.38 12.10 -4.89
N SER A 25 -6.05 13.24 -5.52
CA SER A 25 -6.11 14.56 -4.87
C SER A 25 -7.23 15.46 -5.39
N SER A 26 -8.28 14.93 -6.02
CA SER A 26 -9.54 15.66 -6.23
C SER A 26 -10.32 15.82 -4.91
N GLN A 27 -9.61 16.01 -3.79
CA GLN A 27 -10.25 16.47 -2.58
C GLN A 27 -10.59 17.94 -2.80
N ILE A 28 -11.87 18.25 -2.61
CA ILE A 28 -12.40 19.61 -2.65
C ILE A 28 -11.44 20.50 -1.84
N PRO A 29 -10.89 21.59 -2.41
CA PRO A 29 -9.83 22.38 -1.78
C PRO A 29 -10.22 22.83 -0.36
N LEU A 30 -11.50 23.14 -0.15
CA LEU A 30 -12.07 23.45 1.15
C LEU A 30 -11.91 22.32 2.19
N LEU A 31 -12.17 21.07 1.79
CA LEU A 31 -12.05 19.92 2.69
C LEU A 31 -10.59 19.66 3.07
N SER A 32 -9.66 19.85 2.12
CA SER A 32 -8.23 19.71 2.39
C SER A 32 -7.73 20.79 3.35
N TRP A 33 -8.23 22.03 3.23
CA TRP A 33 -7.94 23.12 4.15
C TRP A 33 -8.51 22.81 5.54
N TRP A 34 -9.74 22.31 5.61
CA TRP A 34 -10.38 21.92 6.87
C TRP A 34 -9.59 20.82 7.58
N TYR A 35 -9.22 19.73 6.89
CA TYR A 35 -8.40 18.69 7.50
C TYR A 35 -7.07 19.23 8.03
N ARG A 36 -6.37 20.10 7.30
CA ARG A 36 -5.14 20.75 7.81
C ARG A 36 -5.37 21.53 9.11
N LEU A 37 -6.57 22.06 9.33
CA LEU A 37 -6.90 22.83 10.53
C LEU A 37 -7.21 21.94 11.74
N VAL A 38 -7.89 20.79 11.55
CA VAL A 38 -8.45 19.99 12.67
C VAL A 38 -7.90 18.56 12.79
N THR A 39 -7.17 18.03 11.80
CA THR A 39 -6.54 16.70 11.89
C THR A 39 -5.05 16.80 12.20
N PRO A 40 -4.45 15.78 12.84
CA PRO A 40 -2.99 15.69 12.97
C PRO A 40 -2.32 15.57 11.59
N LEU A 41 -1.02 15.84 11.53
CA LEU A 41 -0.20 15.69 10.32
C LEU A 41 -0.26 14.25 9.78
N ASP A 42 -0.26 14.12 8.46
CA ASP A 42 -0.25 12.83 7.79
C ASP A 42 1.00 12.01 8.18
N PRO A 43 0.86 10.70 8.37
CA PRO A 43 1.97 9.88 8.80
C PRO A 43 2.89 9.62 7.60
N PRO A 44 4.17 9.27 7.82
CA PRO A 44 5.05 8.84 6.73
C PRO A 44 4.48 7.60 6.04
N LYS A 45 4.81 7.38 4.76
CA LYS A 45 4.34 6.21 4.00
C LYS A 45 4.73 4.87 4.65
N THR A 46 5.80 4.84 5.44
CA THR A 46 6.27 3.66 6.17
C THR A 46 5.59 3.47 7.53
N ALA A 47 4.61 4.30 7.89
CA ALA A 47 3.92 4.22 9.17
C ALA A 47 3.15 2.91 9.35
N SER A 48 3.11 2.45 10.59
CA SER A 48 2.39 1.22 10.95
C SER A 48 0.88 1.34 10.70
N LEU A 49 0.21 0.21 10.47
CA LEU A 49 -1.24 0.16 10.27
C LEU A 49 -2.02 0.84 11.40
N ALA A 50 -1.56 0.71 12.65
CA ALA A 50 -2.18 1.36 13.81
C ALA A 50 -2.12 2.90 13.73
N GLN A 51 -1.01 3.46 13.23
CA GLN A 51 -0.88 4.92 13.04
C GLN A 51 -1.77 5.43 11.89
N ARG A 52 -1.84 4.68 10.79
CA ARG A 52 -2.74 4.99 9.67
C ARG A 52 -4.20 4.97 10.11
N GLU A 53 -4.58 3.95 10.88
CA GLU A 53 -5.94 3.81 11.42
C GLU A 53 -6.29 4.96 12.37
N LYS A 54 -5.36 5.35 13.24
CA LYS A 54 -5.53 6.51 14.11
C LYS A 54 -5.84 7.78 13.31
N ILE A 55 -5.15 8.01 12.20
CA ILE A 55 -5.36 9.19 11.35
C ILE A 55 -6.67 9.09 10.56
N ARG A 56 -7.09 7.88 10.18
CA ARG A 56 -8.42 7.65 9.61
C ARG A 56 -9.52 8.08 10.58
N HIS A 57 -9.46 7.65 11.84
CA HIS A 57 -10.42 8.08 12.86
C HIS A 57 -10.35 9.59 13.10
N ALA A 58 -9.16 10.19 13.10
CA ALA A 58 -9.03 11.65 13.23
C ALA A 58 -9.74 12.43 12.12
N ARG A 59 -9.68 11.93 10.87
CA ARG A 59 -10.37 12.50 9.71
C ARG A 59 -11.88 12.29 9.78
N LEU A 60 -12.31 11.10 10.22
CA LEU A 60 -13.73 10.81 10.45
C LEU A 60 -14.30 11.73 11.52
N ALA A 61 -13.62 11.87 12.67
CA ALA A 61 -13.95 12.83 13.71
C ALA A 61 -14.00 14.28 13.21
N ALA A 62 -13.05 14.69 12.34
CA ALA A 62 -13.05 16.01 11.76
C ALA A 62 -14.27 16.31 10.87
N LEU A 63 -14.94 15.29 10.33
CA LEU A 63 -16.22 15.43 9.62
C LEU A 63 -17.42 15.35 10.58
N THR A 64 -17.39 14.41 11.52
CA THR A 64 -18.52 14.17 12.42
C THR A 64 -18.73 15.30 13.42
N VAL A 65 -17.66 15.90 13.97
CA VAL A 65 -17.81 16.95 14.98
C VAL A 65 -18.52 18.20 14.43
N PRO A 66 -18.19 18.75 13.26
CA PRO A 66 -18.96 19.84 12.66
C PRO A 66 -20.42 19.50 12.38
N LEU A 67 -20.70 18.25 11.96
CA LEU A 67 -22.09 17.80 11.79
C LEU A 67 -22.83 17.77 13.13
N PHE A 68 -22.16 17.35 14.20
CA PHE A 68 -22.70 17.38 15.55
C PHE A 68 -22.90 18.82 16.07
N MET A 69 -21.97 19.74 15.80
CA MET A 69 -22.16 21.17 16.07
C MET A 69 -23.38 21.72 15.32
N LEU A 70 -23.52 21.43 14.03
CA LEU A 70 -24.70 21.84 13.27
C LEU A 70 -26.00 21.28 13.89
N TYR A 71 -25.98 20.03 14.34
CA TYR A 71 -27.09 19.44 15.08
C TYR A 71 -27.40 20.22 16.37
N LEU A 72 -26.41 20.51 17.21
CA LEU A 72 -26.59 21.31 18.44
C LEU A 72 -27.15 22.70 18.14
N LEU A 73 -26.68 23.36 17.07
CA LEU A 73 -27.25 24.63 16.60
C LEU A 73 -28.73 24.53 16.23
N THR A 74 -29.18 23.40 15.67
CA THR A 74 -30.62 23.20 15.37
C THR A 74 -31.48 23.07 16.63
N LEU A 75 -30.89 22.74 17.78
CA LEU A 75 -31.60 22.67 19.06
C LEU A 75 -31.80 24.05 19.71
N LEU A 76 -30.97 25.05 19.37
CA LEU A 76 -31.05 26.39 19.96
C LEU A 76 -32.40 27.10 19.77
N PRO A 77 -33.03 27.12 18.57
CA PRO A 77 -34.34 27.74 18.40
C PRO A 77 -35.41 27.10 19.30
N GLN A 78 -35.38 25.78 19.47
CA GLN A 78 -36.30 25.06 20.35
C GLN A 78 -36.04 25.43 21.82
N ALA A 79 -34.78 25.50 22.24
CA ALA A 79 -34.40 25.89 23.58
C ALA A 79 -34.86 27.33 23.91
N ILE A 80 -34.62 28.29 23.01
CA ILE A 80 -35.07 29.68 23.17
C ILE A 80 -36.60 29.76 23.31
N SER A 81 -37.32 28.97 22.50
CA SER A 81 -38.79 28.93 22.52
C SER A 81 -39.36 28.36 23.83
N SER A 82 -38.62 27.46 24.49
CA SER A 82 -39.02 26.91 25.80
C SER A 82 -38.83 27.87 26.98
N HIS A 83 -38.21 29.04 26.77
CA HIS A 83 -37.91 30.06 27.79
C HIS A 83 -37.12 29.58 29.02
N GLY A 84 -36.62 28.35 29.03
CA GLY A 84 -35.85 27.82 30.14
C GLY A 84 -34.35 28.04 29.95
N LEU A 85 -33.74 28.73 30.92
CA LEU A 85 -32.32 29.10 30.87
C LEU A 85 -31.40 27.87 30.77
N VAL A 86 -31.75 26.78 31.46
CA VAL A 86 -30.98 25.53 31.43
C VAL A 86 -30.98 24.91 30.02
N GLN A 87 -32.12 24.90 29.33
CA GLN A 87 -32.23 24.36 27.98
C GLN A 87 -31.40 25.16 26.96
N ILE A 88 -31.19 26.45 27.20
CA ILE A 88 -30.35 27.31 26.35
C ILE A 88 -28.86 27.08 26.65
N LEU A 89 -28.49 26.95 27.93
CA LEU A 89 -27.09 26.77 28.32
C LEU A 89 -26.50 25.43 27.86
N LEU A 90 -27.28 24.34 27.87
CA LEU A 90 -26.79 23.01 27.47
C LEU A 90 -26.24 22.92 26.03
N PRO A 91 -26.95 23.35 24.97
CA PRO A 91 -26.40 23.32 23.62
C PRO A 91 -25.21 24.28 23.48
N LEU A 92 -25.22 25.44 24.15
CA LEU A 92 -24.09 26.38 24.14
C LEU A 92 -22.83 25.76 24.77
N GLU A 93 -22.98 25.06 25.90
CA GLU A 93 -21.90 24.27 26.51
C GLU A 93 -21.41 23.18 25.55
N GLY A 94 -22.34 22.49 24.88
CA GLY A 94 -22.03 21.49 23.86
C GLY A 94 -21.17 22.03 22.72
N GLU A 95 -21.44 23.24 22.23
CA GLU A 95 -20.62 23.91 21.22
C GLU A 95 -19.19 24.15 21.70
N ILE A 96 -19.03 24.63 22.94
CA ILE A 96 -17.72 24.84 23.56
C ILE A 96 -16.96 23.51 23.63
N ILE A 97 -17.63 22.43 24.06
CA ILE A 97 -17.06 21.10 24.13
C ILE A 97 -16.66 20.58 22.74
N CYS A 98 -17.45 20.85 21.69
CA CYS A 98 -17.09 20.50 20.32
C CYS A 98 -15.82 21.21 19.86
N VAL A 99 -15.66 22.50 20.16
CA VAL A 99 -14.44 23.25 19.87
C VAL A 99 -13.24 22.64 20.60
N VAL A 100 -13.40 22.32 21.89
CA VAL A 100 -12.34 21.64 22.66
C VAL A 100 -12.01 20.28 22.06
N ALA A 101 -13.00 19.50 21.67
CA ALA A 101 -12.82 18.19 21.04
C ALA A 101 -12.07 18.29 19.70
N LEU A 102 -12.34 19.31 18.88
CA LEU A 102 -11.56 19.58 17.66
C LEU A 102 -10.09 19.92 17.96
N LEU A 103 -9.83 20.70 19.01
CA LEU A 103 -8.46 21.01 19.45
C LEU A 103 -7.73 19.76 19.95
N LEU A 104 -8.42 18.88 20.69
CA LEU A 104 -7.90 17.59 21.14
C LEU A 104 -7.63 16.65 19.96
N ASN A 105 -8.53 16.60 18.97
CA ASN A 105 -8.37 15.82 17.74
C ASN A 105 -7.13 16.27 16.98
N ARG A 106 -6.91 17.59 16.84
CA ARG A 106 -5.73 18.17 16.19
C ARG A 106 -4.43 17.78 16.89
N ARG A 107 -4.44 17.68 18.23
CA ARG A 107 -3.29 17.22 19.03
C ARG A 107 -3.08 15.70 18.97
N GLY A 108 -3.96 14.96 18.29
CA GLY A 108 -3.89 13.51 18.18
C GLY A 108 -4.42 12.76 19.41
N TRP A 109 -5.13 13.44 20.32
CA TRP A 109 -5.80 12.86 21.49
C TRP A 109 -7.25 12.48 21.17
N ILE A 110 -7.41 11.70 20.10
CA ILE A 110 -8.71 11.41 19.47
C ILE A 110 -9.65 10.66 20.43
N GLN A 111 -9.12 9.70 21.20
CA GLN A 111 -9.92 8.96 22.18
C GLN A 111 -10.47 9.88 23.27
N LEU A 112 -9.68 10.83 23.76
CA LEU A 112 -10.13 11.79 24.77
C LEU A 112 -11.21 12.72 24.20
N ALA A 113 -11.04 13.19 22.96
CA ALA A 113 -12.06 13.97 22.26
C ALA A 113 -13.38 13.18 22.13
N GLY A 114 -13.30 11.89 21.79
CA GLY A 114 -14.45 11.01 21.70
C GLY A 114 -15.14 10.78 23.05
N ILE A 115 -14.38 10.50 24.12
CA ILE A 115 -14.94 10.34 25.48
C ILE A 115 -15.65 11.62 25.91
N LEU A 116 -15.04 12.78 25.67
CA LEU A 116 -15.61 14.08 26.04
C LEU A 116 -16.95 14.32 25.33
N LEU A 117 -17.02 14.07 24.02
CA LEU A 117 -18.25 14.25 23.24
C LEU A 117 -19.34 13.24 23.60
N LEU A 118 -18.98 11.95 23.76
CA LEU A 118 -19.94 10.92 24.18
C LEU A 118 -20.51 11.21 25.57
N THR A 119 -19.65 11.64 26.49
CA THR A 119 -20.08 12.02 27.84
C THR A 119 -21.02 13.23 27.79
N GLN A 120 -20.66 14.25 27.00
CA GLN A 120 -21.51 15.43 26.83
C GLN A 120 -22.87 15.08 26.22
N ASP A 121 -22.91 14.22 25.22
CA ASP A 121 -24.16 13.85 24.55
C ASP A 121 -25.07 13.04 25.50
N ILE A 122 -24.51 12.05 26.20
CA ILE A 122 -25.24 11.23 27.18
C ILE A 122 -25.73 12.08 28.36
N VAL A 123 -24.84 12.85 28.99
CA VAL A 123 -25.19 13.68 30.16
C VAL A 123 -26.12 14.81 29.76
N GLY A 124 -25.83 15.49 28.64
CA GLY A 124 -26.61 16.59 28.13
C GLY A 124 -28.04 16.17 27.78
N LEU A 125 -28.23 15.05 27.09
CA LEU A 125 -29.56 14.50 26.81
C LEU A 125 -30.31 14.14 28.10
N THR A 126 -29.62 13.49 29.03
CA THR A 126 -30.20 13.10 30.33
C THR A 126 -30.68 14.34 31.08
N PHE A 127 -29.79 15.31 31.28
CA PHE A 127 -30.08 16.53 32.03
C PHE A 127 -31.16 17.38 31.34
N SER A 128 -31.15 17.44 30.00
CA SER A 128 -32.18 18.13 29.21
C SER A 128 -33.59 17.57 29.46
N LEU A 129 -33.73 16.23 29.50
CA LEU A 129 -35.02 15.59 29.75
C LEU A 129 -35.48 15.75 31.20
N PHE A 130 -34.58 15.59 32.18
CA PHE A 130 -34.89 15.79 33.59
C PHE A 130 -35.29 17.23 33.95
N THR A 131 -34.77 18.22 33.21
CA THR A 131 -35.04 19.64 33.46
C THR A 131 -36.16 20.22 32.58
N THR A 132 -36.71 19.43 31.65
CA THR A 132 -37.82 19.87 30.79
C THR A 132 -39.10 20.06 31.63
N PRO A 133 -39.72 21.25 31.61
CA PRO A 133 -40.97 21.49 32.32
C PRO A 133 -42.08 20.53 31.84
N GLY A 134 -42.75 19.85 32.77
CA GLY A 134 -43.74 18.83 32.46
C GLY A 134 -43.18 17.43 32.15
N GLY A 135 -41.85 17.28 32.14
CA GLY A 135 -41.18 15.99 31.99
C GLY A 135 -41.29 15.38 30.59
N LEU A 136 -41.34 14.05 30.54
CA LEU A 136 -41.52 13.27 29.32
C LEU A 136 -43.00 13.27 28.90
N THR A 137 -43.24 13.78 27.70
CA THR A 137 -44.56 13.93 27.06
C THR A 137 -44.54 13.22 25.71
N LEU A 138 -45.70 12.93 25.14
CA LEU A 138 -45.76 12.29 23.81
C LEU A 138 -45.07 13.15 22.73
N ASN A 139 -45.14 14.48 22.87
CA ASN A 139 -44.54 15.42 21.94
C ASN A 139 -43.02 15.47 22.00
N ASN A 140 -42.38 15.05 23.10
CA ASN A 140 -40.93 15.04 23.23
C ASN A 140 -40.33 13.63 23.30
N LEU A 141 -41.17 12.59 23.15
CA LEU A 141 -40.75 11.19 23.12
C LEU A 141 -39.72 10.93 22.02
N TYR A 142 -39.85 11.61 20.87
CA TYR A 142 -38.89 11.54 19.76
C TYR A 142 -37.45 11.94 20.15
N ARG A 143 -37.26 12.67 21.26
CA ARG A 143 -35.92 13.02 21.75
C ARG A 143 -35.15 11.78 22.23
N LEU A 144 -35.84 10.72 22.65
CA LEU A 144 -35.21 9.45 22.98
C LEU A 144 -34.69 8.74 21.73
N ASP A 145 -35.22 9.04 20.54
CA ASP A 145 -34.67 8.49 19.29
C ASP A 145 -33.28 9.07 18.99
N PHE A 146 -32.91 10.23 19.55
CA PHE A 146 -31.56 10.78 19.45
C PHE A 146 -30.52 10.04 20.28
N THR A 147 -30.90 9.04 21.06
CA THR A 147 -29.95 8.11 21.70
C THR A 147 -29.12 7.27 20.70
N ILE A 148 -29.40 7.37 19.40
CA ILE A 148 -28.55 6.86 18.31
C ILE A 148 -27.32 7.73 18.01
N VAL A 149 -27.33 9.01 18.40
CA VAL A 149 -26.24 9.95 18.13
C VAL A 149 -24.92 9.52 18.82
N PRO A 150 -24.92 9.04 20.07
CA PRO A 150 -23.74 8.45 20.69
C PRO A 150 -23.13 7.30 19.88
N ASP A 151 -23.92 6.48 19.19
CA ASP A 151 -23.39 5.36 18.39
C ASP A 151 -22.62 5.86 17.16
N ILE A 152 -23.15 6.89 16.49
CA ILE A 152 -22.50 7.54 15.33
C ILE A 152 -21.21 8.25 15.77
N LEU A 153 -21.27 8.96 16.91
CA LEU A 153 -20.09 9.58 17.52
C LEU A 153 -19.06 8.50 17.88
N ALA A 154 -19.48 7.40 18.52
CA ALA A 154 -18.58 6.34 18.94
C ALA A 154 -17.82 5.73 17.76
N LEU A 155 -18.50 5.46 16.64
CA LEU A 155 -17.85 4.97 15.41
C LEU A 155 -16.78 5.93 14.86
N SER A 156 -16.98 7.24 15.08
CA SER A 156 -16.06 8.27 14.61
C SER A 156 -14.72 8.24 15.34
N PHE A 157 -14.75 7.95 16.65
CA PHE A 157 -13.57 8.03 17.53
C PHE A 157 -12.97 6.68 17.92
N PHE A 158 -13.75 5.60 17.86
CA PHE A 158 -13.40 4.30 18.40
C PHE A 158 -13.55 3.17 17.37
N SER A 159 -12.96 2.02 17.68
CA SER A 159 -13.14 0.80 16.88
C SER A 159 -14.57 0.29 16.96
N ALA A 160 -15.02 -0.44 15.94
CA ALA A 160 -16.37 -0.99 15.84
C ALA A 160 -16.81 -1.83 17.07
N ASN A 161 -15.86 -2.45 17.78
CA ASN A 161 -16.17 -3.28 18.96
C ASN A 161 -16.77 -2.50 20.13
N ILE A 162 -16.46 -1.20 20.24
CA ILE A 162 -16.96 -0.35 21.33
C ILE A 162 -18.44 -0.01 21.13
N LEU A 163 -18.97 -0.14 19.91
CA LEU A 163 -20.37 0.17 19.60
C LEU A 163 -21.37 -0.60 20.46
N PHE A 164 -21.13 -1.89 20.73
CA PHE A 164 -22.03 -2.68 21.59
C PHE A 164 -22.01 -2.24 23.05
N LEU A 165 -20.87 -1.75 23.55
CA LEU A 165 -20.79 -1.17 24.89
C LEU A 165 -21.58 0.13 24.96
N ILE A 166 -21.42 1.01 23.96
CA ILE A 166 -22.15 2.29 23.90
C ILE A 166 -23.66 2.04 23.76
N PHE A 167 -24.07 1.15 22.86
CA PHE A 167 -25.46 0.69 22.75
C PHE A 167 -26.02 0.21 24.08
N SER A 168 -25.24 -0.56 24.85
CA SER A 168 -25.72 -1.06 26.16
C SER A 168 -25.91 0.09 27.16
N ILE A 169 -25.03 1.09 27.13
CA ILE A 169 -25.13 2.30 27.97
C ILE A 169 -26.32 3.16 27.55
N THR A 170 -26.52 3.41 26.25
CA THR A 170 -27.63 4.24 25.74
C THR A 170 -28.98 3.53 25.88
N ALA A 171 -29.02 2.21 25.75
CA ALA A 171 -30.21 1.42 26.04
C ALA A 171 -30.59 1.50 27.52
N LEU A 172 -29.61 1.33 28.42
CA LEU A 172 -29.82 1.49 29.86
C LEU A 172 -30.25 2.92 30.21
N GLN A 173 -29.65 3.92 29.59
CA GLN A 173 -30.00 5.32 29.76
C GLN A 173 -31.46 5.59 29.33
N ALA A 174 -31.89 5.08 28.17
CA ALA A 174 -33.27 5.20 27.72
C ALA A 174 -34.25 4.56 28.71
N TRP A 175 -33.90 3.39 29.25
CA TRP A 175 -34.68 2.76 30.32
C TRP A 175 -34.80 3.62 31.58
N ILE A 176 -33.68 4.18 32.05
CA ILE A 176 -33.65 5.07 33.22
C ILE A 176 -34.51 6.31 32.97
N LEU A 177 -34.39 6.93 31.79
CA LEU A 177 -35.14 8.12 31.43
C LEU A 177 -36.65 7.85 31.42
N ILE A 178 -37.11 6.77 30.81
CA ILE A 178 -38.54 6.40 30.78
C ILE A 178 -39.05 6.01 32.18
N THR A 179 -38.19 5.48 33.06
CA THR A 179 -38.65 5.01 34.38
C THR A 179 -38.70 6.14 35.41
N TYR A 180 -37.72 7.03 35.40
CA TYR A 180 -37.49 7.99 36.49
C TYR A 180 -37.81 9.45 36.16
N THR A 181 -38.01 9.79 34.88
CA THR A 181 -38.43 11.15 34.52
C THR A 181 -39.91 11.35 34.90
N GLN A 182 -40.31 12.59 35.18
CA GLN A 182 -41.73 12.91 35.36
C GLN A 182 -42.48 12.66 34.05
N HIS A 183 -43.72 12.17 34.13
CA HIS A 183 -44.56 11.89 32.96
C HIS A 183 -45.81 12.77 32.99
N ASP A 184 -46.28 13.18 31.82
CA ASP A 184 -47.64 13.71 31.72
C ASP A 184 -48.69 12.59 31.89
N GLN A 185 -49.96 12.98 32.02
CA GLN A 185 -51.05 12.03 32.23
C GLN A 185 -51.22 11.06 31.06
N VAL A 186 -50.98 11.53 29.83
CA VAL A 186 -51.13 10.73 28.60
C VAL A 186 -50.05 9.66 28.52
N MET A 187 -48.79 10.04 28.78
CA MET A 187 -47.65 9.14 28.79
C MET A 187 -47.77 8.13 29.93
N THR A 188 -48.23 8.55 31.11
CA THR A 188 -48.50 7.63 32.22
C THR A 188 -49.54 6.59 31.83
N TYR A 189 -50.63 6.99 31.18
CA TYR A 189 -51.66 6.08 30.70
C TYR A 189 -51.11 5.08 29.67
N ILE A 190 -50.28 5.53 28.71
CA ILE A 190 -49.66 4.67 27.71
C ILE A 190 -48.68 3.68 28.35
N LEU A 191 -47.84 4.13 29.29
CA LEU A 191 -46.90 3.26 29.99
C LEU A 191 -47.61 2.21 30.86
N GLN A 192 -48.81 2.50 31.37
CA GLN A 192 -49.61 1.52 32.12
C GLN A 192 -50.35 0.54 31.22
N THR A 193 -50.83 0.98 30.06
CA THR A 193 -51.65 0.16 29.16
C THR A 193 -50.83 -0.63 28.14
N ASN A 194 -49.76 -0.03 27.60
CA ASN A 194 -48.90 -0.65 26.59
C ASN A 194 -47.43 -0.15 26.66
N PRO A 195 -46.70 -0.48 27.75
CA PRO A 195 -45.30 -0.06 27.89
C PRO A 195 -44.41 -0.64 26.79
N PHE A 196 -44.71 -1.85 26.32
CA PHE A 196 -43.91 -2.54 25.31
C PHE A 196 -43.83 -1.75 24.00
N GLN A 197 -44.90 -1.07 23.59
CA GLN A 197 -44.90 -0.26 22.37
C GLN A 197 -43.91 0.91 22.43
N VAL A 198 -43.78 1.56 23.59
CA VAL A 198 -42.84 2.68 23.78
C VAL A 198 -41.39 2.18 23.74
N PHE A 199 -41.09 1.13 24.50
CA PHE A 199 -39.73 0.58 24.56
C PHE A 199 -39.29 -0.06 23.25
N SER A 200 -40.18 -0.81 22.59
CA SER A 200 -39.83 -1.54 21.37
C SER A 200 -39.41 -0.63 20.22
N HIS A 201 -40.04 0.54 20.05
CA HIS A 201 -39.64 1.53 19.04
C HIS A 201 -38.20 2.01 19.25
N ILE A 202 -37.88 2.47 20.47
CA ILE A 202 -36.56 3.02 20.80
C ILE A 202 -35.47 1.95 20.65
N TYR A 203 -35.69 0.76 21.22
CA TYR A 203 -34.70 -0.31 21.15
C TYR A 203 -34.55 -0.91 19.75
N ALA A 204 -35.65 -1.01 18.98
CA ALA A 204 -35.56 -1.48 17.59
C ALA A 204 -34.71 -0.51 16.76
N LEU A 205 -34.93 0.80 16.90
CA LEU A 205 -34.15 1.80 16.18
C LEU A 205 -32.67 1.76 16.57
N GLN A 206 -32.34 1.70 17.86
CA GLN A 206 -30.96 1.58 18.35
C GLN A 206 -30.30 0.29 17.85
N LEU A 207 -31.00 -0.86 17.95
CA LEU A 207 -30.47 -2.16 17.54
C LEU A 207 -30.18 -2.22 16.04
N ILE A 208 -31.09 -1.72 15.21
CA ILE A 208 -30.88 -1.64 13.75
C ILE A 208 -29.69 -0.73 13.46
N THR A 209 -29.63 0.44 14.09
CA THR A 209 -28.56 1.43 13.88
C THR A 209 -27.20 0.85 14.25
N VAL A 210 -27.04 0.29 15.46
CA VAL A 210 -25.76 -0.29 15.90
C VAL A 210 -25.34 -1.46 15.02
N THR A 211 -26.29 -2.28 14.56
CA THR A 211 -26.01 -3.42 13.67
C THR A 211 -25.49 -2.95 12.31
N VAL A 212 -26.17 -1.97 11.70
CA VAL A 212 -25.77 -1.39 10.41
C VAL A 212 -24.41 -0.71 10.52
N LEU A 213 -24.21 0.12 11.56
CA LEU A 213 -22.94 0.80 11.81
C LEU A 213 -21.80 -0.20 12.04
N TYR A 214 -22.04 -1.25 12.82
CA TYR A 214 -21.04 -2.30 13.08
C TYR A 214 -20.66 -3.04 11.80
N LEU A 215 -21.63 -3.47 10.99
CA LEU A 215 -21.37 -4.15 9.73
C LEU A 215 -20.63 -3.25 8.74
N TRP A 216 -21.02 -1.98 8.64
CA TRP A 216 -20.36 -1.01 7.77
C TRP A 216 -18.91 -0.76 8.20
N ALA A 217 -18.68 -0.55 9.50
CA ALA A 217 -17.34 -0.34 10.06
C ALA A 217 -16.44 -1.55 9.81
N ARG A 218 -16.95 -2.76 10.09
CA ARG A 218 -16.22 -4.01 9.86
C ARG A 218 -15.91 -4.26 8.39
N SER A 219 -16.88 -4.03 7.51
CA SER A 219 -16.68 -4.16 6.06
C SER A 219 -15.58 -3.22 5.58
N THR A 220 -15.60 -1.97 6.03
CA THR A 220 -14.60 -0.95 5.68
C THR A 220 -13.21 -1.32 6.21
N GLU A 221 -13.09 -1.75 7.46
CA GLU A 221 -11.83 -2.24 8.03
C GLU A 221 -11.25 -3.42 7.24
N LEU A 222 -12.09 -4.37 6.84
CA LEU A 222 -11.66 -5.54 6.05
C LEU A 222 -11.25 -5.15 4.64
N ALA A 223 -11.98 -4.25 3.98
CA ALA A 223 -11.64 -3.75 2.65
C ALA A 223 -10.29 -3.04 2.65
N ILE A 224 -10.02 -2.19 3.65
CA ILE A 224 -8.74 -1.50 3.81
C ILE A 224 -7.60 -2.50 4.03
N LYS A 225 -7.78 -3.47 4.95
CA LYS A 225 -6.76 -4.52 5.18
C LYS A 225 -6.46 -5.34 3.93
N ARG A 226 -7.47 -5.59 3.09
CA ARG A 226 -7.28 -6.29 1.80
C ARG A 226 -6.53 -5.41 0.80
N ALA A 227 -6.85 -4.12 0.71
CA ALA A 227 -6.16 -3.18 -0.15
C ALA A 227 -4.68 -3.01 0.24
N ASP A 228 -4.38 -2.87 1.54
CA ASP A 228 -3.00 -2.76 2.04
C ASP A 228 -2.18 -4.01 1.69
N ARG A 229 -2.75 -5.21 1.86
CA ARG A 229 -2.09 -6.47 1.48
C ARG A 229 -1.86 -6.57 -0.03
N ALA A 230 -2.83 -6.11 -0.84
CA ALA A 230 -2.69 -6.10 -2.29
C ALA A 230 -1.59 -5.12 -2.75
N GLU A 231 -1.47 -3.97 -2.10
CA GLU A 231 -0.38 -3.02 -2.35
C GLU A 231 0.98 -3.62 -2.00
N GLU A 232 1.08 -4.26 -0.83
CA GLU A 232 2.30 -4.95 -0.40
C GLU A 232 2.72 -6.05 -1.39
N ILE A 233 1.79 -6.91 -1.81
CA ILE A 233 2.04 -7.95 -2.82
C ILE A 233 2.48 -7.31 -4.15
N ALA A 234 1.81 -6.26 -4.62
CA ALA A 234 2.16 -5.58 -5.86
C ALA A 234 3.56 -4.94 -5.80
N THR A 235 4.00 -4.46 -4.64
CA THR A 235 5.38 -3.96 -4.46
C THR A 235 6.40 -5.10 -4.53
N PHE A 236 6.11 -6.24 -3.91
CA PHE A 236 6.97 -7.42 -3.98
C PHE A 236 7.07 -7.99 -5.40
N GLU A 237 5.94 -8.13 -6.10
CA GLU A 237 5.91 -8.62 -7.48
C GLU A 237 6.72 -7.72 -8.42
N ARG A 238 6.67 -6.40 -8.22
CA ARG A 238 7.49 -5.46 -9.00
C ARG A 238 8.98 -5.68 -8.74
N HIS A 239 9.38 -5.79 -7.48
CA HIS A 239 10.77 -6.08 -7.15
C HIS A 239 11.25 -7.43 -7.68
N GLU A 240 10.43 -8.46 -7.61
CA GLU A 240 10.77 -9.77 -8.15
C GLU A 240 10.90 -9.74 -9.67
N LYS A 241 9.99 -9.03 -10.36
CA LYS A 241 10.06 -8.85 -11.80
C LYS A 241 11.34 -8.12 -12.23
N GLU A 242 11.70 -7.04 -11.53
CA GLU A 242 12.94 -6.30 -11.78
C GLU A 242 14.18 -7.19 -11.61
N LEU A 243 14.19 -8.08 -10.61
CA LEU A 243 15.27 -9.04 -10.41
C LEU A 243 15.34 -10.08 -11.54
N ARG A 244 14.20 -10.66 -11.92
CA ARG A 244 14.15 -11.63 -13.04
C ARG A 244 14.59 -11.00 -14.36
N GLU A 245 14.22 -9.75 -14.62
CA GLU A 245 14.67 -9.03 -15.83
C GLU A 245 16.19 -8.86 -15.84
N LYS A 246 16.81 -8.53 -14.69
CA LYS A 246 18.27 -8.45 -14.57
C LYS A 246 18.93 -9.82 -14.77
N GLU A 247 18.37 -10.88 -14.22
CA GLU A 247 18.90 -12.24 -14.41
C GLU A 247 18.80 -12.70 -15.86
N LEU A 248 17.69 -12.40 -16.55
CA LEU A 248 17.52 -12.72 -17.96
C LEU A 248 18.51 -11.94 -18.84
N GLU A 249 18.74 -10.66 -18.55
CA GLU A 249 19.73 -9.86 -19.26
C GLU A 249 21.16 -10.39 -19.03
N GLN A 250 21.50 -10.77 -17.80
CA GLN A 250 22.79 -11.40 -17.51
C GLN A 250 22.96 -12.72 -18.27
N LYS A 251 21.93 -13.58 -18.30
CA LYS A 251 21.97 -14.84 -19.06
C LYS A 251 22.15 -14.58 -20.56
N ARG A 252 21.42 -13.62 -21.11
CA ARG A 252 21.54 -13.24 -22.52
C ARG A 252 22.96 -12.75 -22.85
N GLN A 253 23.55 -11.93 -21.99
CA GLN A 253 24.94 -11.48 -22.16
C GLN A 253 25.91 -12.67 -22.10
N LEU A 254 25.75 -13.57 -21.13
CA LEU A 254 26.56 -14.78 -21.05
C LEU A 254 26.47 -15.64 -22.33
N ASP A 255 25.26 -15.88 -22.84
CA ASP A 255 25.05 -16.69 -24.04
C ASP A 255 25.71 -16.07 -25.29
N VAL A 256 25.53 -14.76 -25.48
CA VAL A 256 26.19 -14.02 -26.56
C VAL A 256 27.71 -14.12 -26.43
N GLY A 257 28.24 -13.93 -25.22
CA GLY A 257 29.68 -14.02 -25.00
C GLY A 257 30.25 -15.43 -25.21
N ILE A 258 29.52 -16.47 -24.82
CA ILE A 258 29.89 -17.87 -25.09
C ILE A 258 29.93 -18.13 -26.59
N GLN A 259 28.91 -17.70 -27.34
CA GLN A 259 28.86 -17.89 -28.80
C GLN A 259 30.04 -17.20 -29.50
N GLN A 260 30.39 -15.98 -29.10
CA GLN A 260 31.55 -15.26 -29.65
C GLN A 260 32.88 -15.97 -29.35
N ILE A 261 33.06 -16.46 -28.12
CA ILE A 261 34.24 -17.26 -27.73
C ILE A 261 34.30 -18.55 -28.55
N LEU A 262 33.18 -19.26 -28.68
CA LEU A 262 33.09 -20.52 -29.43
C LEU A 262 33.41 -20.31 -30.91
N GLN A 263 32.85 -19.28 -31.56
CA GLN A 263 33.14 -18.94 -32.95
C GLN A 263 34.62 -18.63 -33.16
N THR A 264 35.22 -17.86 -32.25
CA THR A 264 36.66 -17.58 -32.27
C THR A 264 37.47 -18.86 -32.17
N HIS A 265 37.09 -19.77 -31.26
CA HIS A 265 37.77 -21.05 -31.07
C HIS A 265 37.70 -21.94 -32.33
N VAL A 266 36.53 -22.01 -32.99
CA VAL A 266 36.36 -22.75 -34.24
C VAL A 266 37.22 -22.16 -35.37
N ALA A 267 37.26 -20.83 -35.51
CA ALA A 267 38.11 -20.18 -36.52
C ALA A 267 39.61 -20.49 -36.31
N VAL A 268 40.05 -20.46 -35.05
CA VAL A 268 41.43 -20.82 -34.66
C VAL A 268 41.72 -22.30 -34.94
N ALA A 269 40.78 -23.20 -34.67
CA ALA A 269 40.91 -24.62 -34.97
C ALA A 269 41.03 -24.89 -36.48
N ASN A 270 40.42 -24.05 -37.31
CA ASN A 270 40.54 -24.08 -38.76
C ASN A 270 41.81 -23.38 -39.30
N GLY A 271 42.71 -22.95 -38.41
CA GLY A 271 44.00 -22.36 -38.76
C GLY A 271 44.01 -20.84 -38.93
N ASP A 272 42.89 -20.15 -38.68
CA ASP A 272 42.86 -18.68 -38.68
C ASP A 272 43.25 -18.12 -37.30
N PHE A 273 44.54 -17.86 -37.14
CA PHE A 273 45.09 -17.27 -35.92
C PHE A 273 44.97 -15.74 -35.84
N THR A 274 44.37 -15.09 -36.84
CA THR A 274 44.20 -13.63 -36.85
C THR A 274 42.97 -13.18 -36.07
N VAL A 275 41.99 -14.07 -35.88
CA VAL A 275 40.75 -13.79 -35.13
C VAL A 275 41.02 -13.59 -33.64
N ARG A 276 40.22 -12.72 -33.02
CA ARG A 276 40.20 -12.46 -31.58
C ARG A 276 38.76 -12.50 -31.09
N ALA A 277 38.55 -12.95 -29.86
CA ALA A 277 37.25 -12.94 -29.19
C ALA A 277 36.89 -11.47 -28.83
N PRO A 278 35.85 -10.88 -29.44
CA PRO A 278 35.57 -9.45 -29.31
C PRO A 278 34.65 -9.16 -28.11
N LEU A 279 35.14 -9.40 -26.90
CA LEU A 279 34.40 -9.12 -25.66
C LEU A 279 34.90 -7.83 -24.99
N SER A 280 33.97 -6.94 -24.59
CA SER A 280 34.27 -5.70 -23.87
C SER A 280 34.73 -6.00 -22.44
N GLN A 281 35.47 -5.05 -21.82
CA GLN A 281 35.97 -5.19 -20.44
C GLN A 281 34.84 -5.33 -19.41
N ASP A 282 33.67 -4.77 -19.73
CA ASP A 282 32.49 -4.79 -18.86
C ASP A 282 31.75 -6.14 -18.90
N HIS A 283 32.10 -7.03 -19.83
CA HIS A 283 31.43 -8.31 -19.98
C HIS A 283 31.91 -9.33 -18.94
N VAL A 284 30.98 -10.10 -18.35
CA VAL A 284 31.28 -11.14 -17.34
C VAL A 284 32.33 -12.17 -17.79
N LEU A 285 32.43 -12.44 -19.09
CA LEU A 285 33.34 -13.43 -19.69
C LEU A 285 34.63 -12.80 -20.24
N TRP A 286 34.86 -11.52 -19.98
CA TRP A 286 36.03 -10.81 -20.50
C TRP A 286 37.35 -11.48 -20.11
N GLN A 287 37.46 -11.98 -18.87
CA GLN A 287 38.67 -12.68 -18.42
C GLN A 287 38.94 -13.94 -19.24
N VAL A 288 37.89 -14.69 -19.59
CA VAL A 288 37.98 -15.90 -20.41
C VAL A 288 38.42 -15.54 -21.84
N ALA A 289 37.79 -14.50 -22.42
CA ALA A 289 38.13 -13.99 -23.75
C ALA A 289 39.59 -13.52 -23.85
N LYS A 290 40.05 -12.80 -22.82
CA LYS A 290 41.42 -12.31 -22.71
C LYS A 290 42.43 -13.46 -22.64
N ALA A 291 42.15 -14.48 -21.83
CA ALA A 291 43.00 -15.66 -21.74
C ALA A 291 43.09 -16.40 -23.08
N LEU A 292 41.96 -16.59 -23.77
CA LEU A 292 41.91 -17.18 -25.11
C LEU A 292 42.73 -16.38 -26.13
N ASN A 293 42.55 -15.06 -26.18
CA ASN A 293 43.29 -14.18 -27.08
C ASN A 293 44.81 -14.24 -26.86
N ASN A 294 45.26 -14.36 -25.61
CA ASN A 294 46.68 -14.54 -25.28
C ASN A 294 47.21 -15.89 -25.79
N LEU A 295 46.42 -16.96 -25.65
CA LEU A 295 46.77 -18.29 -26.14
C LEU A 295 46.87 -18.31 -27.68
N ILE A 296 45.90 -17.72 -28.38
CA ILE A 296 45.94 -17.58 -29.85
C ILE A 296 47.17 -16.80 -30.28
N ALA A 297 47.49 -15.68 -29.63
CA ALA A 297 48.68 -14.89 -29.93
C ALA A 297 49.98 -15.70 -29.73
N ARG A 298 50.02 -16.61 -28.75
CA ARG A 298 51.15 -17.52 -28.54
C ARG A 298 51.26 -18.57 -29.65
N ILE A 299 50.15 -19.20 -30.05
CA ILE A 299 50.13 -20.18 -31.15
C ILE A 299 50.50 -19.52 -32.48
N GLN A 300 49.99 -18.32 -32.75
CA GLN A 300 50.29 -17.55 -33.95
C GLN A 300 51.80 -17.31 -34.10
N ARG A 301 52.48 -16.95 -33.01
CA ARG A 301 53.95 -16.78 -32.98
C ARG A 301 54.66 -18.09 -33.30
N LEU A 302 54.28 -19.19 -32.65
CA LEU A 302 54.88 -20.51 -32.89
C LEU A 302 54.69 -20.99 -34.34
N SER A 303 53.50 -20.80 -34.92
CA SER A 303 53.21 -21.15 -36.32
C SER A 303 54.01 -20.31 -37.31
N SER A 304 54.12 -19.00 -37.06
CA SER A 304 54.88 -18.07 -37.91
C SER A 304 56.37 -18.38 -37.90
N ASP A 305 56.93 -18.73 -36.73
CA ASP A 305 58.32 -19.14 -36.61
C ASP A 305 58.57 -20.45 -37.35
N GLY A 306 57.68 -21.45 -37.23
CA GLY A 306 57.74 -22.69 -38.00
C GLY A 306 57.72 -22.48 -39.52
N GLN A 307 56.91 -21.54 -40.03
CA GLN A 307 56.90 -21.19 -41.46
C GLN A 307 58.24 -20.60 -41.93
N LYS A 308 58.95 -19.83 -41.09
CA LYS A 308 60.29 -19.32 -41.41
C LYS A 308 61.34 -20.43 -41.51
N PHE A 309 61.13 -21.57 -40.83
CA PHE A 309 62.03 -22.73 -40.91
C PHE A 309 61.77 -23.65 -42.10
N LYS A 310 60.57 -23.61 -42.71
CA LYS A 310 60.22 -24.43 -43.88
C LYS A 310 61.21 -24.31 -45.07
N PRO A 311 61.70 -23.11 -45.46
CA PRO A 311 62.69 -22.96 -46.53
C PRO A 311 64.03 -23.66 -46.25
N TYR A 312 64.39 -23.84 -44.98
CA TYR A 312 65.64 -24.50 -44.61
C TYR A 312 65.51 -26.03 -44.67
N ALA A 313 64.34 -26.58 -44.32
CA ALA A 313 64.06 -28.01 -44.45
C ALA A 313 64.07 -28.50 -45.91
N TRP A 314 63.50 -27.71 -46.85
CA TRP A 314 63.57 -28.03 -48.28
C TRP A 314 65.00 -28.01 -48.83
N ARG A 315 65.89 -27.18 -48.24
CA ARG A 315 67.29 -27.09 -48.66
C ARG A 315 68.12 -28.28 -48.17
N GLU A 316 67.76 -28.88 -47.04
CA GLU A 316 68.35 -30.15 -46.58
C GLU A 316 67.84 -31.36 -47.40
N ASP A 317 66.57 -31.38 -47.81
CA ASP A 317 66.04 -32.43 -48.71
C ASP A 317 66.66 -32.35 -50.12
N GLU A 318 66.97 -31.13 -50.62
CA GLU A 318 67.66 -30.95 -51.91
C GLU A 318 69.14 -31.37 -51.84
N LEU A 319 69.79 -31.22 -50.68
CA LEU A 319 71.15 -31.68 -50.44
C LEU A 319 71.23 -33.21 -50.28
N THR A 320 70.25 -33.83 -49.62
CA THR A 320 70.19 -35.30 -49.45
C THR A 320 69.70 -36.03 -50.71
N SER A 321 68.82 -35.43 -51.51
CA SER A 321 68.38 -35.99 -52.80
C SER A 321 69.49 -35.97 -53.88
N ASN A 322 70.42 -35.00 -53.82
CA ASN A 322 71.60 -34.97 -54.68
C ASN A 322 72.71 -35.96 -54.24
N GLU A 323 72.70 -36.43 -53.00
CA GLU A 323 73.63 -37.47 -52.51
C GLU A 323 73.13 -38.91 -52.74
N HIS A 324 71.87 -39.14 -53.10
CA HIS A 324 71.31 -40.49 -53.35
C HIS A 324 71.11 -40.85 -54.83
N GLY A 325 71.69 -40.07 -55.74
CA GLY A 325 71.80 -40.39 -57.17
C GLY A 325 73.02 -41.25 -57.52
N GLN A 326 73.36 -42.31 -56.77
CA GLN A 326 74.23 -43.41 -57.20
C GLN A 326 74.34 -44.50 -56.10
N ILE A 327 73.33 -45.36 -55.96
CA ILE A 327 73.53 -46.68 -55.34
C ILE A 327 73.16 -47.75 -56.38
N PRO A 328 74.11 -48.58 -56.84
CA PRO A 328 73.87 -49.60 -57.83
C PRO A 328 73.02 -50.73 -57.25
N TYR A 329 71.97 -51.11 -57.98
CA TYR A 329 71.23 -52.35 -57.80
C TYR A 329 72.18 -53.55 -57.85
N ARG A 330 72.45 -54.17 -56.69
CA ARG A 330 73.15 -55.45 -56.60
C ARG A 330 72.11 -56.58 -56.60
N GLN A 331 72.01 -57.27 -57.72
CA GLN A 331 71.37 -58.59 -57.82
C GLN A 331 72.09 -59.59 -56.91
N SER A 332 71.36 -60.31 -56.05
CA SER A 332 71.63 -61.73 -55.79
C SER A 332 70.54 -62.40 -54.93
N HIS A 333 69.94 -63.43 -55.54
CA HIS A 333 69.56 -64.73 -54.97
C HIS A 333 68.27 -64.94 -54.13
N GLN A 334 67.35 -65.66 -54.79
CA GLN A 334 66.51 -66.76 -54.31
C GLN A 334 67.15 -67.64 -53.20
N PRO A 335 66.31 -68.23 -52.32
CA PRO A 335 65.88 -69.63 -52.48
C PRO A 335 64.35 -69.78 -52.26
N LYS A 336 63.60 -70.53 -53.08
CA LYS A 336 63.37 -71.99 -53.11
C LYS A 336 62.85 -72.63 -51.81
N ASP A 337 61.64 -73.18 -51.96
CA ASP A 337 61.06 -74.41 -51.40
C ASP A 337 60.84 -74.51 -49.88
N HIS A 338 59.57 -74.40 -49.44
CA HIS A 338 58.69 -75.56 -49.15
C HIS A 338 57.25 -75.15 -48.85
#